data_AF-A0A915KFJ8-F1
#
_entry.id   AF-A0A915KFJ8-F1
#
_cell.length_a   1.000
_cell.length_b   1.000
_cell.length_c   1.000
_cell.angle_alpha   90.00
_cell.angle_beta   90.00
_cell.angle_gamma   90.00
#
_symmetry.space_group_name_H-M   'P 1'
#
loop_
_entity.id
_entity.type
_entity.pdbx_description
1 polymer ?
#
loop_
_entity_poly.entity_id
_entity_poly.type
_entity_poly.pdbx_seq_one_letter_code
_entity_poly.pdbx_strand_id
1 'polypeptide(L)'
;MKERFKENQFNVMASDLISINRSLPDVRLKKCRTKVYPENLPSTSVIIVFHNEAWSTLLRTLHSVINRTPPDLLKEIILVDDASDRVPFFTLILEL
;
A
#
# COMPACT_ATOMS: atom_id res chain seq x y z
N MET A 1 -3.36 23.63 6.66
CA MET A 1 -2.08 22.94 6.30
C MET A 1 -1.41 22.29 7.51
N LYS A 2 -1.37 22.92 8.70
CA LYS A 2 -0.69 22.37 9.89
C LYS A 2 -1.42 21.22 10.63
N GLU A 3 -2.75 21.13 10.56
CA GLU A 3 -3.51 20.14 11.35
C GLU A 3 -3.29 18.70 10.87
N ARG A 4 -3.48 18.41 9.57
CA ARG A 4 -3.26 17.06 9.01
C ARG A 4 -1.80 16.58 9.04
N PHE A 5 -0.84 17.50 9.22
CA PHE A 5 0.58 17.14 9.37
C PHE A 5 0.88 16.61 10.78
N LYS A 6 0.16 17.09 11.81
CA LYS A 6 0.32 16.58 13.18
C LYS A 6 -0.19 15.15 13.33
N GLU A 7 -1.23 14.80 12.58
CA GLU A 7 -1.91 13.50 12.71
C GLU A 7 -1.13 12.35 12.07
N ASN A 8 -0.56 12.56 10.87
CA ASN A 8 0.10 11.48 10.12
C ASN A 8 1.60 11.73 9.90
N GLN A 9 2.17 12.84 10.39
CA GLN A 9 3.59 13.23 10.25
C GLN A 9 4.09 13.38 8.79
N PHE A 10 3.20 13.36 7.80
CA PHE A 10 3.48 13.66 6.39
C PHE A 10 2.40 14.54 5.76
N ASN A 11 2.68 15.05 4.55
CA ASN A 11 1.76 15.93 3.84
C ASN A 11 0.61 15.14 3.19
N VAL A 12 -0.45 14.90 3.97
CA VAL A 12 -1.67 14.21 3.52
C VAL A 12 -2.31 14.91 2.31
N MET A 13 -2.32 16.24 2.27
CA MET A 13 -2.92 16.98 1.15
C MET A 13 -2.19 16.72 -0.17
N ALA A 14 -0.86 16.70 -0.14
CA ALA A 14 -0.08 16.32 -1.32
C ALA A 14 -0.27 14.84 -1.68
N SER A 15 -0.36 13.97 -0.67
CA SER A 15 -0.61 12.53 -0.83
C SER A 15 -1.95 12.22 -1.50
N ASP A 16 -2.99 13.00 -1.20
CA ASP A 16 -4.34 12.86 -1.77
C ASP A 16 -4.42 13.33 -3.22
N LEU A 17 -3.63 14.33 -3.61
CA LEU A 17 -3.53 14.83 -4.99
C LEU A 17 -2.70 13.91 -5.89
N ILE A 18 -1.86 13.06 -5.32
CA ILE A 18 -1.04 12.11 -6.06
C ILE A 18 -1.86 10.85 -6.32
N SER A 19 -1.87 10.40 -7.58
CA SER A 19 -2.54 9.16 -7.98
C SER A 19 -2.17 7.98 -7.09
N ILE A 20 -3.18 7.17 -6.77
CA ILE A 20 -3.03 5.91 -6.05
C ILE A 20 -2.13 4.94 -6.86
N ASN A 21 -2.22 4.98 -8.19
CA ASN A 21 -1.41 4.17 -9.11
C ASN A 21 -0.27 4.98 -9.78
N ARG A 22 0.47 5.77 -9.01
CA ARG A 22 1.63 6.53 -9.56
C ARG A 22 2.76 5.59 -9.99
N SER A 23 3.42 5.91 -11.10
CA SER A 23 4.69 5.29 -11.47
C SER A 23 5.82 5.78 -10.55
N LEU A 24 6.85 4.95 -10.37
CA LEU A 24 8.05 5.31 -9.62
C LEU A 24 9.26 5.24 -10.55
N PRO A 25 10.22 6.18 -10.44
CA PRO A 25 11.47 6.07 -11.18
C PRO A 25 12.27 4.87 -10.66
N ASP A 26 12.89 4.13 -11.58
CA ASP A 26 13.73 2.98 -11.24
C ASP A 26 15.13 3.44 -10.80
N VAL A 27 15.35 3.48 -9.49
CA VAL A 27 16.63 3.84 -8.86
C VAL A 27 17.54 2.63 -8.59
N ARG A 28 17.16 1.43 -9.05
CA ARG A 28 17.96 0.21 -8.85
C ARG A 28 19.26 0.26 -9.65
N LEU A 29 20.28 -0.47 -9.18
CA LEU A 29 21.51 -0.68 -9.94
C LEU A 29 21.22 -1.40 -11.26
N LYS A 30 21.96 -1.03 -12.33
CA LYS A 30 21.76 -1.62 -13.68
C LYS A 30 21.79 -3.16 -13.68
N LYS A 31 22.65 -3.76 -12.84
CA LYS A 31 22.77 -5.23 -12.69
C LYS A 31 21.51 -5.91 -12.13
N CYS A 32 20.64 -5.18 -11.43
CA CYS A 32 19.39 -5.74 -10.90
C CYS A 32 18.38 -6.08 -12.01
N ARG A 33 18.46 -5.41 -13.17
CA ARG A 33 17.54 -5.63 -14.31
C ARG A 33 17.79 -6.94 -15.05
N THR A 34 19.01 -7.45 -15.00
CA THR A 34 19.44 -8.67 -15.69
C THR A 34 19.47 -9.88 -14.76
N LYS A 35 19.01 -9.74 -13.52
CA LYS A 35 18.98 -10.84 -12.55
C LYS A 35 17.82 -11.77 -12.87
N VAL A 36 18.14 -13.03 -13.12
CA VAL A 36 17.16 -14.10 -13.35
C VAL A 36 16.88 -14.80 -12.03
N TYR A 37 15.61 -15.11 -11.77
CA TYR A 37 15.15 -15.86 -10.61
C TYR A 37 14.59 -17.21 -11.07
N PRO A 38 14.57 -18.24 -10.19
CA PRO A 38 13.89 -19.51 -10.48
C PRO A 38 12.40 -19.27 -10.78
N GLU A 39 11.81 -20.10 -11.65
CA GLU A 39 10.37 -20.00 -11.98
C GLU A 39 9.49 -20.43 -10.79
N ASN A 40 9.91 -21.46 -10.06
CA ASN A 40 9.16 -22.01 -8.92
C ASN A 40 9.52 -21.29 -7.63
N LEU A 41 8.98 -20.09 -7.45
CA LEU A 41 9.02 -19.38 -6.18
C LEU A 41 7.80 -19.73 -5.31
N PRO A 42 7.95 -19.77 -3.98
CA PRO A 42 6.81 -19.97 -3.09
C PRO A 42 5.86 -18.77 -3.18
N SER A 43 4.56 -19.03 -3.04
CA SER A 43 3.58 -17.97 -2.87
C SER A 43 3.76 -17.26 -1.53
N THR A 44 3.39 -15.98 -1.48
CA THR A 44 3.52 -15.12 -0.32
C THR A 44 2.18 -14.51 0.07
N SER A 45 1.94 -14.43 1.38
CA SER A 45 0.87 -13.63 1.97
C SER A 45 1.47 -12.30 2.44
N VAL A 46 0.84 -11.18 2.09
CA VAL A 46 1.31 -9.84 2.49
C VAL A 46 0.44 -9.33 3.62
N ILE A 47 1.04 -9.14 4.80
CA ILE A 47 0.34 -8.62 5.98
C ILE A 47 0.68 -7.14 6.13
N ILE A 48 -0.35 -6.29 6.18
CA ILE A 48 -0.21 -4.84 6.38
C ILE A 48 -0.97 -4.48 7.66
N VAL A 49 -0.22 -4.15 8.71
CA VAL A 49 -0.78 -3.61 9.95
C VAL A 49 -0.92 -2.10 9.80
N PHE A 50 -2.08 -1.55 10.15
CA PHE A 50 -2.31 -0.11 10.12
C PHE A 50 -3.00 0.34 11.41
N HIS A 51 -2.66 1.54 11.86
CA HIS A 51 -3.32 2.24 12.96
C HIS A 51 -3.47 3.71 12.56
N ASN A 52 -4.71 4.18 12.40
CA ASN A 52 -5.02 5.57 12.05
C ASN A 52 -4.26 6.09 10.79
N GLU A 53 -3.93 5.21 9.83
CA GLU A 53 -3.20 5.56 8.61
C GLU A 53 -4.06 6.43 7.65
N ALA A 54 -3.44 7.25 6.79
CA ALA A 54 -4.21 7.99 5.79
C ALA A 54 -4.75 7.05 4.71
N TRP A 55 -6.01 7.25 4.30
CA TRP A 55 -6.64 6.39 3.29
C TRP A 55 -5.88 6.35 1.95
N SER A 56 -5.38 7.51 1.49
CA SER A 56 -4.62 7.59 0.25
C SER A 56 -3.29 6.83 0.30
N THR A 57 -2.64 6.76 1.47
CA THR A 57 -1.39 5.99 1.63
C THR A 57 -1.67 4.50 1.71
N LEU A 58 -2.68 4.07 2.48
CA LEU A 58 -3.07 2.66 2.58
C LEU A 58 -3.46 2.08 1.20
N LEU A 59 -4.35 2.78 0.46
CA LEU A 59 -4.75 2.33 -0.87
C LEU A 59 -3.58 2.30 -1.86
N ARG A 60 -2.67 3.27 -1.79
CA ARG A 60 -1.48 3.30 -2.67
C ARG A 60 -0.52 2.15 -2.36
N THR A 61 -0.41 1.75 -1.09
CA THR A 61 0.34 0.54 -0.71
C THR A 61 -0.33 -0.70 -1.32
N LEU A 62 -1.65 -0.84 -1.16
CA LEU A 62 -2.42 -1.96 -1.71
C LEU A 62 -2.25 -2.07 -3.24
N HIS A 63 -2.46 -0.96 -3.95
CA HIS A 63 -2.29 -0.90 -5.41
C HIS A 63 -0.84 -1.18 -5.84
N SER A 64 0.15 -0.73 -5.08
CA SER A 64 1.55 -1.05 -5.39
C SER A 64 1.84 -2.53 -5.25
N VAL A 65 1.29 -3.21 -4.24
CA VAL A 65 1.45 -4.65 -4.06
C VAL A 65 0.80 -5.41 -5.21
N ILE A 66 -0.45 -5.08 -5.55
CA ILE A 66 -1.20 -5.72 -6.63
C ILE A 66 -0.52 -5.51 -7.99
N ASN A 67 -0.13 -4.28 -8.33
CA ASN A 67 0.37 -3.96 -9.66
C ASN A 67 1.84 -4.35 -9.90
N ARG A 68 2.62 -4.60 -8.84
CA ARG A 68 4.07 -4.86 -8.95
C ARG A 68 4.49 -6.24 -8.46
N THR A 69 3.54 -7.08 -8.03
CA THR A 69 3.78 -8.47 -7.67
C THR A 69 3.21 -9.37 -8.76
N PRO A 70 3.96 -10.36 -9.27
CA PRO A 70 3.40 -11.38 -10.16
C PRO A 70 2.19 -12.07 -9.50
N PRO A 71 1.04 -12.20 -10.19
CA PRO A 71 -0.19 -12.76 -9.60
C PRO A 71 -0.01 -14.15 -9.00
N ASP A 72 0.81 -14.99 -9.64
CA ASP A 72 1.03 -16.38 -9.21
C ASP A 72 1.78 -16.47 -7.86
N LEU A 73 2.49 -15.41 -7.49
CA LEU A 73 3.22 -15.33 -6.23
C LEU A 73 2.40 -14.69 -5.10
N LEU A 74 1.36 -13.93 -5.41
CA LEU A 74 0.56 -13.23 -4.41
C LEU A 74 -0.65 -14.07 -4.00
N LYS A 75 -0.57 -14.73 -2.84
CA LYS A 75 -1.66 -15.56 -2.34
C LYS A 75 -2.82 -14.72 -1.80
N GLU A 76 -2.52 -13.78 -0.92
CA GLU A 76 -3.50 -12.95 -0.22
C GLU A 76 -2.86 -11.69 0.34
N ILE A 77 -3.69 -10.66 0.56
CA ILE A 77 -3.32 -9.46 1.30
C ILE A 77 -4.20 -9.39 2.56
N ILE A 78 -3.57 -9.39 3.72
CA ILE A 78 -4.23 -9.34 5.02
C ILE A 78 -4.03 -7.94 5.59
N LEU A 79 -5.11 -7.19 5.71
CA LEU A 79 -5.12 -5.89 6.39
C LEU A 79 -5.47 -6.12 7.86
N VAL A 80 -4.57 -5.74 8.76
CA VAL A 80 -4.75 -5.87 10.20
C VAL A 80 -4.92 -4.47 10.78
N ASP A 81 -6.09 -4.20 11.33
CA ASP A 81 -6.36 -2.95 12.05
C ASP A 81 -5.90 -3.09 13.51
N ASP A 82 -4.92 -2.28 13.91
CA ASP A 82 -4.43 -2.22 15.28
C ASP A 82 -5.23 -1.19 16.08
N ALA A 83 -6.54 -1.42 16.23
CA ALA A 83 -7.48 -0.57 16.96
C ALA A 83 -7.47 0.92 16.52
N SER A 84 -7.63 1.18 15.22
CA SER A 84 -7.79 2.55 14.73
C SER A 84 -9.03 3.25 15.31
N ASP A 85 -8.87 4.51 15.71
CA ASP A 85 -9.98 5.35 16.20
C ASP A 85 -10.77 6.00 15.05
N ARG A 86 -10.19 6.02 13.85
CA ARG A 86 -10.84 6.53 12.63
C ARG A 86 -11.79 5.49 12.07
N VAL A 87 -13.07 5.84 11.93
CA VAL A 87 -14.08 4.97 11.29
C VAL A 87 -13.62 4.63 9.85
N PRO A 88 -13.32 3.35 9.55
CA PRO A 88 -12.96 2.96 8.20
C PRO A 88 -14.18 3.13 7.28
N PHE A 89 -13.98 3.69 6.08
CA PHE A 89 -15.02 3.81 5.06
C PHE A 89 -15.62 2.44 4.68
N PHE A 90 -14.87 1.35 4.87
CA PHE A 90 -15.35 -0.03 4.68
C PHE A 90 -16.56 -0.38 5.57
N THR A 91 -16.63 0.18 6.78
CA THR A 91 -17.76 -0.02 7.70
C THR A 91 -19.03 0.64 7.14
N LEU A 92 -18.89 1.77 6.45
CA LEU A 92 -20.01 2.48 5.83
C LEU A 92 -20.61 1.73 4.63
N ILE A 93 -19.86 0.83 3.99
CA ILE A 93 -20.34 0.02 2.85
C ILE A 93 -21.08 -1.24 3.32
N LEU A 94 -20.77 -1.75 4.51
CA LEU A 94 -21.47 -2.93 5.09
C LEU A 94 -22.79 -2.57 5.79
N GLU A 95 -23.04 -1.28 6.04
CA GLU A 95 -24.30 -0.77 6.61
C GLU A 95 -25.28 -0.19 5.56
N LEU A 96 -25.01 -0.38 4.26
CA LEU A 96 -25.89 -0.02 3.14
C LEU A 96 -26.41 -1.24 2.37
#